data_AF-A0A933WLW4-F1
#
_entry.id   AF-A0A933WLW4-F1
#
_cell.length_a   1.000
_cell.length_b   1.000
_cell.length_c   1.000
_cell.angle_alpha   90.00
_cell.angle_beta   90.00
_cell.angle_gamma   90.00
#
_symmetry.space_group_name_H-M   'P 1'
#
loop_
_entity.id
_entity.type
_entity.pdbx_description
1 polymer ?
#
loop_
_entity_poly.entity_id
_entity_poly.type
_entity_poly.pdbx_seq_one_letter_code
_entity_poly.pdbx_strand_id
1 'polypeptide(L)'
;MRTKTLLGLGLAAVMVPVCYLARHRPQALASEQLRDSLSDDFGGTKGQDLKFRKDKPPESAIPGAPVAKTGARRPRPAQCPIETSQAAGLLAAAGVTGDDGLKDAARVQRWLADPRNFKPTAGGGKTIGKSSVQGLLGSRELTGCHDWGLMKSALLRCAGYEAQMVDTAGVDWMNGVRSGKLGSPHSYQGHVFVEARIAGSWVLLDSVSPRYVADYDPSQPLIPMKVGDQDSYCVMFKGKDPPSYGIDSVQKLNRHMDEFAQKVDPSKLDRPGCRVLELPPVDE
;
A
#
# COMPACT_ATOMS: atom_id res chain seq x y z
N MET A 1 -16.33 47.72 -47.87
CA MET A 1 -16.82 46.88 -46.77
C MET A 1 -15.64 46.14 -46.17
N ARG A 2 -15.28 46.44 -44.91
CA ARG A 2 -14.14 45.85 -44.20
C ARG A 2 -14.57 44.63 -43.40
N THR A 3 -13.66 43.67 -43.36
CA THR A 3 -13.58 42.37 -42.70
C THR A 3 -13.92 42.36 -41.22
N LYS A 4 -14.38 41.18 -40.72
CA LYS A 4 -14.01 40.60 -39.41
C LYS A 4 -14.50 39.15 -39.33
N THR A 5 -13.56 38.21 -39.47
CA THR A 5 -13.74 36.79 -39.14
C THR A 5 -13.02 36.56 -37.81
N LEU A 6 -13.77 36.15 -36.78
CA LEU A 6 -13.24 35.80 -35.46
C LEU A 6 -13.02 34.28 -35.40
N LEU A 7 -11.75 33.86 -35.37
CA LEU A 7 -11.35 32.51 -34.98
C LEU A 7 -11.43 32.40 -33.44
N GLY A 8 -12.32 31.54 -32.95
CA GLY A 8 -12.35 31.09 -31.56
C GLY A 8 -11.42 29.89 -31.38
N LEU A 9 -10.28 30.11 -30.72
CA LEU A 9 -9.41 29.05 -30.23
C LEU A 9 -10.01 28.48 -28.93
N GLY A 10 -10.55 27.26 -29.00
CA GLY A 10 -10.93 26.50 -27.83
C GLY A 10 -9.69 25.94 -27.13
N LEU A 11 -9.39 26.44 -25.93
CA LEU A 11 -8.46 25.77 -25.00
C LEU A 11 -9.18 24.54 -24.43
N ALA A 12 -8.71 23.35 -24.80
CA ALA A 12 -9.03 22.12 -24.09
C ALA A 12 -8.21 22.08 -22.79
N ALA A 13 -8.88 22.26 -21.65
CA ALA A 13 -8.28 21.99 -20.35
C ALA A 13 -8.15 20.48 -20.15
N VAL A 14 -6.93 19.95 -20.29
CA VAL A 14 -6.61 18.58 -19.91
C VAL A 14 -6.43 18.55 -18.39
N MET A 15 -7.44 18.07 -17.67
CA MET A 15 -7.31 17.71 -16.25
C MET A 15 -6.39 16.48 -16.13
N VAL A 16 -5.21 16.69 -15.56
CA VAL A 16 -4.29 15.61 -15.17
C VAL A 16 -4.65 15.17 -13.74
N PRO A 17 -4.85 13.87 -13.46
CA PRO A 17 -5.10 13.38 -12.10
C PRO A 17 -3.85 13.59 -11.22
N VAL A 18 -4.04 14.31 -10.12
CA VAL A 18 -3.04 14.56 -9.08
C VAL A 18 -2.78 13.27 -8.30
N CYS A 19 -1.74 12.53 -8.69
CA CYS A 19 -1.10 11.51 -7.85
C CYS A 19 0.42 11.41 -8.06
N TYR A 20 1.05 12.38 -8.73
CA TYR A 20 2.50 12.35 -8.94
C TYR A 20 3.09 13.74 -8.73
N LEU A 21 4.10 13.79 -7.86
CA LEU A 21 4.88 14.97 -7.42
C LEU A 21 4.26 15.80 -6.29
N ALA A 22 4.51 15.35 -5.06
CA ALA A 22 4.59 16.26 -3.93
C ALA A 22 5.84 17.14 -4.07
N ARG A 23 5.69 18.33 -4.66
CA ARG A 23 6.38 19.58 -4.30
C ARG A 23 5.67 20.76 -4.98
N HIS A 24 5.28 21.73 -4.14
CA HIS A 24 4.65 23.04 -4.42
C HIS A 24 3.12 23.10 -4.54
N ARG A 25 2.50 23.64 -3.46
CA ARG A 25 1.20 24.33 -3.40
C ARG A 25 1.35 25.75 -4.02
N PRO A 26 0.30 26.41 -4.55
CA PRO A 26 -0.75 26.95 -3.67
C PRO A 26 -2.21 26.97 -4.18
N GLN A 27 -3.08 27.07 -3.16
CA GLN A 27 -4.37 27.76 -3.05
C GLN A 27 -5.66 27.23 -3.70
N ALA A 28 -6.71 27.44 -2.90
CA ALA A 28 -8.09 26.99 -2.99
C ALA A 28 -8.91 27.72 -4.05
N LEU A 29 -10.01 27.11 -4.49
CA LEU A 29 -11.30 27.76 -4.71
C LEU A 29 -12.41 26.69 -4.73
N ALA A 30 -13.57 27.12 -4.23
CA ALA A 30 -14.78 26.34 -3.96
C ALA A 30 -15.55 25.97 -5.23
N SER A 31 -16.39 24.93 -5.13
CA SER A 31 -17.65 24.88 -5.87
C SER A 31 -18.69 24.03 -5.15
N GLU A 32 -19.72 24.71 -4.65
CA GLU A 32 -21.07 24.21 -4.47
C GLU A 32 -21.67 23.68 -5.79
N GLN A 33 -22.81 22.99 -5.67
CA GLN A 33 -23.73 22.52 -6.71
C GLN A 33 -23.49 21.10 -7.23
N LEU A 34 -24.15 20.14 -6.58
CA LEU A 34 -25.05 19.18 -7.23
C LEU A 34 -25.76 18.35 -6.15
N ARG A 35 -26.90 18.89 -5.68
CA ARG A 35 -28.01 18.11 -5.15
C ARG A 35 -28.93 17.84 -6.33
N ASP A 36 -29.13 16.59 -6.69
CA ASP A 36 -30.46 16.03 -6.86
C ASP A 36 -30.39 14.57 -7.33
N SER A 37 -31.36 13.79 -6.84
CA SER A 37 -31.71 12.42 -7.22
C SER A 37 -30.76 11.30 -6.82
N LEU A 38 -31.14 10.59 -5.75
CA LEU A 38 -31.44 9.15 -5.79
C LEU A 38 -31.95 8.73 -4.41
N SER A 39 -33.28 8.60 -4.31
CA SER A 39 -33.95 7.87 -3.25
C SER A 39 -33.99 6.39 -3.62
N ASP A 40 -34.06 5.59 -2.56
CA ASP A 40 -34.65 4.25 -2.45
C ASP A 40 -33.72 3.01 -2.50
N ASP A 41 -33.99 2.19 -1.48
CA ASP A 41 -33.71 0.77 -1.28
C ASP A 41 -32.31 0.29 -0.89
N PHE A 42 -32.04 0.28 0.42
CA PHE A 42 -31.21 -0.75 1.04
C PHE A 42 -31.92 -1.43 2.22
N GLY A 43 -32.37 -2.66 1.97
CA GLY A 43 -32.83 -3.61 2.98
C GLY A 43 -31.68 -4.06 3.88
N GLY A 44 -31.97 -4.10 5.19
CA GLY A 44 -31.00 -4.44 6.23
C GLY A 44 -30.54 -5.90 6.19
N THR A 45 -29.24 -6.10 6.33
CA THR A 45 -28.63 -7.39 6.65
C THR A 45 -28.05 -7.36 8.06
N LYS A 46 -28.41 -8.38 8.84
CA LYS A 46 -28.02 -8.56 10.25
C LYS A 46 -26.50 -8.71 10.35
N GLY A 47 -25.90 -7.90 11.23
CA GLY A 47 -24.48 -7.95 11.54
C GLY A 47 -24.04 -9.30 12.11
N GLN A 48 -22.98 -9.87 11.54
CA GLN A 48 -22.22 -10.95 12.15
C GLN A 48 -21.04 -10.34 12.92
N ASP A 49 -20.94 -10.69 14.20
CA ASP A 49 -19.84 -10.31 15.08
C ASP A 49 -18.51 -10.92 14.59
N LEU A 50 -17.62 -10.06 14.10
CA LEU A 50 -16.21 -10.42 13.86
C LEU A 50 -15.49 -10.51 15.21
N LYS A 51 -15.42 -11.73 15.76
CA LYS A 51 -14.54 -12.04 16.89
C LYS A 51 -13.09 -12.10 16.39
N PHE A 52 -12.30 -11.08 16.70
CA PHE A 52 -10.85 -11.15 16.60
C PHE A 52 -10.33 -12.25 17.54
N ARG A 53 -9.77 -13.32 16.99
CA ARG A 53 -9.02 -14.31 17.78
C ARG A 53 -7.77 -13.64 18.31
N LYS A 54 -7.71 -13.44 19.63
CA LYS A 54 -6.46 -13.19 20.36
C LYS A 54 -5.68 -14.50 20.42
N ASP A 55 -4.98 -14.84 19.35
CA ASP A 55 -3.93 -15.84 19.46
C ASP A 55 -2.73 -15.16 20.15
N LYS A 56 -2.34 -15.72 21.30
CA LYS A 56 -1.23 -15.26 22.13
C LYS A 56 0.05 -15.31 21.29
N PRO A 57 0.78 -14.19 21.07
CA PRO A 57 2.05 -14.24 20.36
C PRO A 57 3.06 -15.09 21.17
N PRO A 58 3.97 -15.81 20.49
CA PRO A 58 5.04 -16.51 21.18
C PRO A 58 5.90 -15.51 21.95
N GLU A 59 6.26 -15.94 23.15
CA GLU A 59 7.00 -15.23 24.18
C GLU A 59 8.28 -14.58 23.62
N SER A 60 8.50 -13.33 24.01
CA SER A 60 9.57 -12.44 23.57
C SER A 60 10.96 -13.08 23.67
N ALA A 61 11.71 -13.05 22.57
CA ALA A 61 13.12 -13.39 22.57
C ALA A 61 13.96 -12.25 23.18
N ILE A 62 14.56 -12.59 24.31
CA ILE A 62 15.75 -12.08 25.03
C ILE A 62 16.60 -11.03 24.27
N PRO A 63 16.94 -9.87 24.88
CA PRO A 63 18.00 -8.99 24.40
C PRO A 63 19.38 -9.57 24.75
N GLY A 64 20.23 -9.83 23.74
CA GLY A 64 21.68 -10.07 23.96
C GLY A 64 22.33 -11.27 23.27
N ALA A 65 21.65 -11.99 22.37
CA ALA A 65 22.32 -13.08 21.64
C ALA A 65 23.27 -12.52 20.55
N PRO A 66 24.55 -12.92 20.52
CA PRO A 66 25.46 -12.53 19.44
C PRO A 66 24.94 -13.07 18.10
N VAL A 67 24.89 -12.20 17.10
CA VAL A 67 24.52 -12.56 15.73
C VAL A 67 25.52 -13.57 15.20
N ALA A 68 25.14 -14.84 15.19
CA ALA A 68 25.94 -15.91 14.61
C ALA A 68 26.08 -15.65 13.10
N LYS A 69 27.29 -15.28 12.66
CA LYS A 69 27.71 -15.19 11.25
C LYS A 69 27.91 -16.58 10.64
N THR A 70 26.97 -17.50 10.85
CA THR A 70 27.04 -18.82 10.22
C THR A 70 26.34 -18.74 8.86
N GLY A 71 27.13 -18.79 7.79
CA GLY A 71 26.71 -18.77 6.38
C GLY A 71 25.90 -19.99 5.92
N ALA A 72 25.01 -20.50 6.77
CA ALA A 72 23.99 -21.45 6.35
C ALA A 72 22.97 -20.69 5.51
N ARG A 73 22.95 -20.95 4.20
CA ARG A 73 21.90 -20.49 3.28
C ARG A 73 20.55 -20.80 3.92
N ARG A 74 19.77 -19.77 4.24
CA ARG A 74 18.39 -19.96 4.72
C ARG A 74 17.66 -20.81 3.67
N PRO A 75 16.95 -21.87 4.06
CA PRO A 75 16.13 -22.62 3.11
C PRO A 75 15.18 -21.64 2.42
N ARG A 76 15.18 -21.67 1.09
CA ARG A 76 14.39 -20.74 0.27
C ARG A 76 12.92 -20.90 0.69
N PRO A 77 12.23 -19.83 1.12
CA PRO A 77 10.88 -19.97 1.62
C PRO A 77 9.97 -20.44 0.48
N ALA A 78 9.05 -21.36 0.79
CA ALA A 78 8.04 -21.92 -0.12
C ALA A 78 7.00 -20.89 -0.59
N GLN A 79 7.34 -19.60 -0.63
CA GLN A 79 6.41 -18.47 -0.75
C GLN A 79 6.80 -17.47 -1.86
N CYS A 80 7.85 -17.73 -2.63
CA CYS A 80 8.19 -16.93 -3.82
C CYS A 80 7.18 -17.22 -4.94
N PRO A 81 6.38 -16.24 -5.39
CA PRO A 81 5.38 -16.45 -6.43
C PRO A 81 5.98 -16.40 -7.84
N ILE A 82 7.29 -16.21 -7.97
CA ILE A 82 8.02 -16.07 -9.24
C ILE A 82 8.76 -17.38 -9.50
N GLU A 83 8.77 -17.81 -10.77
CA GLU A 83 9.53 -18.98 -11.20
C GLU A 83 11.01 -18.88 -10.78
N THR A 84 11.57 -19.98 -10.32
CA THR A 84 12.87 -19.98 -9.61
C THR A 84 14.01 -19.35 -10.41
N SER A 85 14.09 -19.64 -11.71
CA SER A 85 15.11 -19.08 -12.61
C SER A 85 14.92 -17.59 -12.84
N GLN A 86 13.67 -17.16 -13.04
CA GLN A 86 13.31 -15.75 -13.20
C GLN A 86 13.56 -14.95 -11.92
N ALA A 87 13.21 -15.51 -10.75
CA ALA A 87 13.44 -14.86 -9.46
C ALA A 87 14.92 -14.55 -9.23
N ALA A 88 15.82 -15.50 -9.50
CA ALA A 88 17.26 -15.29 -9.37
C ALA A 88 17.76 -14.13 -10.26
N GLY A 89 17.30 -14.07 -11.51
CA GLY A 89 17.65 -12.99 -12.43
C GLY A 89 17.12 -11.62 -11.96
N LEU A 90 15.90 -11.56 -11.45
CA LEU A 90 15.31 -10.33 -10.92
C LEU A 90 16.03 -9.83 -9.66
N LEU A 91 16.34 -10.74 -8.73
CA LEU A 91 17.09 -10.39 -7.51
C LEU A 91 18.50 -9.89 -7.86
N ALA A 92 19.19 -10.57 -8.79
CA ALA A 92 20.48 -10.12 -9.27
C ALA A 92 20.40 -8.74 -9.95
N ALA A 93 19.38 -8.51 -10.80
CA ALA A 93 19.17 -7.21 -11.45
C ALA A 93 18.84 -6.09 -10.45
N ALA A 94 18.20 -6.42 -9.32
CA ALA A 94 17.97 -5.49 -8.23
C ALA A 94 19.17 -5.36 -7.27
N GLY A 95 20.20 -6.20 -7.40
CA GLY A 95 21.33 -6.26 -6.48
C GLY A 95 21.01 -6.88 -5.11
N VAL A 96 19.89 -7.60 -4.99
CA VAL A 96 19.39 -8.16 -3.72
C VAL A 96 20.09 -9.49 -3.42
N THR A 97 20.67 -9.61 -2.22
CA THR A 97 21.43 -10.80 -1.81
C THR A 97 20.60 -11.75 -0.94
N GLY A 98 19.62 -11.23 -0.22
CA GLY A 98 18.76 -11.98 0.71
C GLY A 98 19.26 -12.03 2.15
N ASP A 99 20.39 -11.36 2.43
CA ASP A 99 21.04 -11.35 3.74
C ASP A 99 21.52 -9.96 4.19
N ASP A 100 21.27 -8.90 3.41
CA ASP A 100 21.72 -7.53 3.70
C ASP A 100 20.63 -6.66 4.37
N GLY A 101 19.61 -7.31 4.94
CA GLY A 101 18.60 -6.68 5.78
C GLY A 101 17.84 -5.54 5.08
N LEU A 102 17.86 -4.34 5.67
CA LEU A 102 17.16 -3.17 5.12
C LEU A 102 17.77 -2.67 3.81
N LYS A 103 19.04 -2.97 3.52
CA LYS A 103 19.64 -2.62 2.23
C LYS A 103 18.99 -3.41 1.10
N ASP A 104 18.60 -4.66 1.32
CA ASP A 104 17.84 -5.41 0.30
C ASP A 104 16.46 -4.79 0.03
N ALA A 105 15.75 -4.33 1.06
CA ALA A 105 14.49 -3.60 0.86
C ALA A 105 14.70 -2.28 0.11
N ALA A 106 15.77 -1.56 0.40
CA ALA A 106 16.17 -0.35 -0.31
C ALA A 106 16.49 -0.60 -1.79
N ARG A 107 17.20 -1.70 -2.08
CA ARG A 107 17.52 -2.17 -3.43
C ARG A 107 16.28 -2.55 -4.22
N VAL A 108 15.34 -3.29 -3.61
CA VAL A 108 14.03 -3.58 -4.21
C VAL A 108 13.28 -2.29 -4.53
N GLN A 109 13.21 -1.35 -3.58
CA GLN A 109 12.55 -0.07 -3.81
C GLN A 109 13.18 0.73 -4.96
N ARG A 110 14.52 0.84 -4.98
CA ARG A 110 15.25 1.54 -6.05
C ARG A 110 15.00 0.88 -7.41
N TRP A 111 15.06 -0.45 -7.47
CA TRP A 111 14.84 -1.20 -8.70
C TRP A 111 13.43 -1.03 -9.26
N LEU A 112 12.40 -1.07 -8.42
CA LEU A 112 11.01 -0.82 -8.81
C LEU A 112 10.76 0.64 -9.24
N ALA A 113 11.47 1.60 -8.63
CA ALA A 113 11.34 3.02 -8.93
C ALA A 113 12.13 3.48 -10.16
N ASP A 114 13.01 2.63 -10.70
CA ASP A 114 13.76 2.94 -11.90
C ASP A 114 12.86 2.84 -13.15
N PRO A 115 12.69 3.93 -13.92
CA PRO A 115 11.84 3.93 -15.12
C PRO A 115 12.34 3.00 -16.23
N ARG A 116 13.59 2.52 -16.17
CA ARG A 116 14.12 1.49 -17.07
C ARG A 116 13.52 0.11 -16.77
N ASN A 117 13.05 -0.11 -15.53
CA ASN A 117 12.48 -1.38 -15.09
C ASN A 117 10.95 -1.37 -15.07
N PHE A 118 10.34 -0.28 -14.60
CA PHE A 118 8.87 -0.12 -14.54
C PHE A 118 8.45 1.31 -14.82
N LYS A 119 7.35 1.47 -15.55
CA LYS A 119 6.67 2.74 -15.75
C LYS A 119 5.59 2.94 -14.68
N PRO A 120 5.71 3.95 -13.80
CA PRO A 120 4.62 4.31 -12.89
C PRO A 120 3.48 4.94 -13.69
N THR A 121 2.25 4.49 -13.43
CA THR A 121 1.04 5.02 -14.06
C THR A 121 -0.04 5.29 -13.01
N ALA A 122 -0.97 6.19 -13.29
CA ALA A 122 -2.10 6.46 -12.39
C ALA A 122 -3.25 5.49 -12.69
N GLY A 123 -3.45 4.49 -11.82
CA GLY A 123 -4.46 3.45 -12.00
C GLY A 123 -5.80 3.71 -11.35
N GLY A 124 -5.87 4.58 -10.33
CA GLY A 124 -7.09 4.85 -9.57
C GLY A 124 -7.76 3.58 -9.02
N GLY A 125 -6.97 2.56 -8.66
CA GLY A 125 -7.47 1.29 -8.15
C GLY A 125 -8.04 0.31 -9.19
N LYS A 126 -8.03 0.63 -10.50
CA LYS A 126 -8.60 -0.22 -11.57
C LYS A 126 -8.04 -1.65 -11.62
N THR A 127 -6.82 -1.83 -11.13
CA THR A 127 -6.03 -3.07 -11.12
C THR A 127 -6.15 -3.89 -9.82
N ILE A 128 -6.79 -3.33 -8.79
CA ILE A 128 -6.96 -3.99 -7.49
C ILE A 128 -7.71 -5.32 -7.68
N GLY A 129 -7.12 -6.40 -7.19
CA GLY A 129 -7.65 -7.76 -7.31
C GLY A 129 -7.43 -8.43 -8.67
N LYS A 130 -6.90 -7.70 -9.67
CA LYS A 130 -6.70 -8.19 -11.04
C LYS A 130 -5.22 -8.36 -11.42
N SER A 131 -4.33 -7.58 -10.80
CA SER A 131 -2.88 -7.70 -11.02
C SER A 131 -2.33 -9.00 -10.44
N SER A 132 -1.38 -9.59 -11.17
CA SER A 132 -0.52 -10.67 -10.69
C SER A 132 0.94 -10.27 -10.87
N VAL A 133 1.85 -10.90 -10.12
CA VAL A 133 3.30 -10.62 -10.24
C VAL A 133 3.79 -10.86 -11.66
N GLN A 134 3.36 -11.95 -12.31
CA GLN A 134 3.67 -12.26 -13.70
C GLN A 134 3.11 -11.22 -14.67
N GLY A 135 1.87 -10.76 -14.44
CA GLY A 135 1.24 -9.72 -15.25
C GLY A 135 2.03 -8.40 -15.19
N LEU A 136 2.44 -7.99 -13.99
CA LEU A 136 3.24 -6.78 -13.79
C LEU A 136 4.65 -6.91 -14.39
N LEU A 137 5.29 -8.07 -14.27
CA LEU A 137 6.57 -8.35 -14.92
C LEU A 137 6.48 -8.34 -16.45
N GLY A 138 5.34 -8.76 -17.01
CA GLY A 138 5.07 -8.73 -18.44
C GLY A 138 4.79 -7.33 -18.96
N SER A 139 3.93 -6.57 -18.27
CA SER A 139 3.54 -5.22 -18.69
C SER A 139 4.61 -4.15 -18.42
N ARG A 140 5.44 -4.36 -17.38
CA ARG A 140 6.38 -3.35 -16.86
C ARG A 140 5.70 -2.04 -16.45
N GLU A 141 4.45 -2.12 -15.99
CA GLU A 141 3.70 -0.98 -15.49
C GLU A 141 3.27 -1.20 -14.04
N LEU A 142 3.39 -0.17 -13.20
CA LEU A 142 2.91 -0.17 -11.82
C LEU A 142 1.91 0.98 -11.63
N THR A 143 0.64 0.63 -11.44
CA THR A 143 -0.48 1.58 -11.54
C THR A 143 -0.92 2.19 -10.19
N GLY A 144 -0.42 1.68 -9.06
CA GLY A 144 -0.79 2.17 -7.73
C GLY A 144 -0.18 1.36 -6.59
N CYS A 145 -0.45 1.75 -5.34
CA CYS A 145 0.16 1.15 -4.15
C CYS A 145 -0.03 -0.38 -4.05
N HIS A 146 -1.14 -0.93 -4.56
CA HIS A 146 -1.32 -2.39 -4.65
C HIS A 146 -0.29 -3.07 -5.56
N ASP A 147 -0.03 -2.56 -6.77
CA ASP A 147 0.95 -3.16 -7.69
C ASP A 147 2.37 -3.07 -7.11
N TRP A 148 2.70 -1.92 -6.53
CA TRP A 148 3.97 -1.69 -5.86
C TRP A 148 4.15 -2.63 -4.66
N GLY A 149 3.13 -2.74 -3.80
CA GLY A 149 3.15 -3.64 -2.64
C GLY A 149 3.22 -5.12 -3.04
N LEU A 150 2.52 -5.51 -4.10
CA LEU A 150 2.54 -6.85 -4.65
C LEU A 150 3.94 -7.22 -5.14
N MET A 151 4.55 -6.37 -5.98
CA MET A 151 5.91 -6.60 -6.49
C MET A 151 6.96 -6.56 -5.38
N LYS A 152 6.91 -5.58 -4.48
CA LYS A 152 7.87 -5.45 -3.38
C LYS A 152 7.82 -6.65 -2.45
N SER A 153 6.63 -7.05 -2.01
CA SER A 153 6.48 -8.20 -1.12
C SER A 153 6.88 -9.51 -1.81
N ALA A 154 6.57 -9.68 -3.10
CA ALA A 154 6.99 -10.85 -3.89
C ALA A 154 8.51 -10.96 -3.99
N LEU A 155 9.22 -9.88 -4.33
CA LEU A 155 10.68 -9.86 -4.43
C LEU A 155 11.35 -10.15 -3.08
N LEU A 156 10.85 -9.54 -2.00
CA LEU A 156 11.35 -9.82 -0.65
C LEU A 156 11.15 -11.30 -0.26
N ARG A 157 9.99 -11.89 -0.56
CA ARG A 157 9.77 -13.34 -0.36
C ARG A 157 10.75 -14.18 -1.17
N CYS A 158 10.99 -13.82 -2.43
CA CYS A 158 11.96 -14.51 -3.27
C CYS A 158 13.40 -14.39 -2.74
N ALA A 159 13.73 -13.27 -2.08
CA ALA A 159 15.01 -13.05 -1.42
C ALA A 159 15.14 -13.78 -0.06
N GLY A 160 14.08 -14.44 0.43
CA GLY A 160 14.12 -15.21 1.68
C GLY A 160 13.49 -14.53 2.89
N TYR A 161 12.93 -13.33 2.73
CA TYR A 161 12.24 -12.62 3.82
C TYR A 161 10.81 -13.11 3.98
N GLU A 162 10.32 -13.15 5.22
CA GLU A 162 8.87 -13.24 5.48
C GLU A 162 8.29 -11.87 5.14
N ALA A 163 7.47 -11.79 4.09
CA ALA A 163 6.90 -10.51 3.64
C ALA A 163 5.48 -10.68 3.09
N GLN A 164 4.59 -9.76 3.46
CA GLN A 164 3.18 -9.75 3.04
C GLN A 164 2.67 -8.33 2.81
N MET A 165 1.61 -8.20 2.01
CA MET A 165 0.89 -6.95 1.83
C MET A 165 0.02 -6.67 3.06
N VAL A 166 -0.11 -5.39 3.38
CA VAL A 166 -1.02 -4.87 4.42
C VAL A 166 -1.91 -3.83 3.77
N ASP A 167 -3.19 -4.17 3.58
CA ASP A 167 -4.21 -3.27 3.04
C ASP A 167 -4.85 -2.49 4.19
N THR A 168 -5.05 -1.19 4.01
CA THR A 168 -5.42 -0.28 5.09
C THR A 168 -6.44 0.77 4.67
N ALA A 169 -7.20 1.26 5.64
CA ALA A 169 -8.07 2.42 5.49
C ALA A 169 -7.46 3.64 6.21
N GLY A 170 -7.51 4.80 5.56
CA GLY A 170 -7.08 6.07 6.15
C GLY A 170 -8.01 6.48 7.29
N VAL A 171 -7.43 6.84 8.43
CA VAL A 171 -8.17 7.16 9.65
C VAL A 171 -9.04 8.40 9.48
N ASP A 172 -8.54 9.44 8.81
CA ASP A 172 -9.30 10.67 8.60
C ASP A 172 -10.47 10.43 7.66
N TRP A 173 -10.29 9.57 6.64
CA TRP A 173 -11.38 9.11 5.78
C TRP A 173 -12.43 8.33 6.57
N MET A 174 -12.03 7.36 7.40
CA MET A 174 -12.95 6.60 8.25
C MET A 174 -13.76 7.53 9.17
N ASN A 175 -13.12 8.52 9.80
CA ASN A 175 -13.78 9.51 10.64
C ASN A 175 -14.76 10.39 9.84
N GLY A 176 -14.41 10.75 8.61
CA GLY A 176 -15.27 11.49 7.69
C GLY A 176 -16.54 10.72 7.30
N VAL A 177 -16.41 9.41 7.03
CA VAL A 177 -17.54 8.50 6.75
C VAL A 177 -18.44 8.40 7.98
N ARG A 178 -17.87 8.11 9.16
CA ARG A 178 -18.63 7.95 10.42
C ARG A 178 -19.37 9.21 10.86
N SER A 179 -18.80 10.38 10.61
CA SER A 179 -19.43 11.66 10.95
C SER A 179 -20.43 12.17 9.91
N GLY A 180 -20.63 11.45 8.80
CA GLY A 180 -21.48 11.88 7.69
C GLY A 180 -20.94 13.09 6.93
N LYS A 181 -19.70 13.52 7.19
CA LYS A 181 -19.06 14.68 6.55
C LYS A 181 -18.57 14.37 5.13
N LEU A 182 -18.27 13.10 4.85
CA LEU A 182 -18.00 12.64 3.49
C LEU A 182 -19.32 12.25 2.84
N GLY A 183 -19.92 13.20 2.13
CA GLY A 183 -21.25 13.09 1.53
C GLY A 183 -21.35 12.18 0.28
N SER A 184 -20.30 11.45 -0.09
CA SER A 184 -20.37 10.48 -1.20
C SER A 184 -19.22 9.45 -1.13
N PRO A 185 -19.49 8.14 -1.34
CA PRO A 185 -18.54 7.03 -1.20
C PRO A 185 -17.57 6.90 -2.40
N HIS A 186 -17.09 8.01 -2.98
CA HIS A 186 -16.35 7.99 -4.25
C HIS A 186 -14.86 8.37 -4.16
N SER A 187 -14.36 8.69 -2.96
CA SER A 187 -12.94 8.96 -2.72
C SER A 187 -12.41 8.10 -1.57
N TYR A 188 -12.41 6.77 -1.76
CA TYR A 188 -11.77 5.84 -0.82
C TYR A 188 -10.32 6.24 -0.61
N GLN A 189 -9.94 6.42 0.66
CA GLN A 189 -8.55 6.69 1.02
C GLN A 189 -8.03 5.50 1.79
N GLY A 190 -7.26 4.68 1.09
CA GLY A 190 -6.50 3.57 1.65
C GLY A 190 -5.06 3.65 1.20
N HIS A 191 -4.22 2.80 1.77
CA HIS A 191 -2.85 2.64 1.30
C HIS A 191 -2.38 1.21 1.56
N VAL A 192 -1.50 0.73 0.69
CA VAL A 192 -0.88 -0.58 0.88
C VAL A 192 0.52 -0.39 1.45
N PHE A 193 0.80 -1.13 2.51
CA PHE A 193 2.15 -1.30 3.04
C PHE A 193 2.65 -2.72 2.78
N VAL A 194 3.93 -2.95 3.03
CA VAL A 194 4.53 -4.28 3.04
C VAL A 194 5.10 -4.54 4.43
N GLU A 195 4.50 -5.49 5.14
CA GLU A 195 5.04 -5.99 6.39
C GLU A 195 6.12 -7.03 6.08
N ALA A 196 7.31 -6.89 6.67
CA ALA A 196 8.41 -7.82 6.46
C ALA A 196 9.22 -8.09 7.74
N ARG A 197 9.72 -9.32 7.91
CA ARG A 197 10.65 -9.68 8.99
C ARG A 197 12.09 -9.56 8.50
N ILE A 198 12.77 -8.48 8.87
CA ILE A 198 14.11 -8.12 8.43
C ILE A 198 15.05 -8.11 9.65
N ALA A 199 16.18 -8.82 9.55
CA ALA A 199 17.14 -8.98 10.66
C ALA A 199 16.48 -9.43 11.99
N GLY A 200 15.44 -10.27 11.90
CA GLY A 200 14.71 -10.79 13.07
C GLY A 200 13.62 -9.87 13.64
N SER A 201 13.49 -8.64 13.13
CA SER A 201 12.48 -7.68 13.59
C SER A 201 11.42 -7.44 12.52
N TRP A 202 10.20 -7.15 12.94
CA TRP A 202 9.13 -6.72 12.04
C TRP A 202 9.33 -5.24 11.66
N VAL A 203 9.20 -4.95 10.38
CA VAL A 203 9.16 -3.59 9.83
C VAL A 203 7.96 -3.45 8.92
N LEU A 204 7.45 -2.22 8.78
CA LEU A 204 6.39 -1.90 7.84
C LEU A 204 6.91 -0.95 6.78
N LEU A 205 7.13 -1.44 5.58
CA LEU A 205 7.62 -0.68 4.45
C LEU A 205 6.45 0.05 3.76
N ASP A 206 6.61 1.33 3.47
CA ASP A 206 5.72 2.02 2.53
C ASP A 206 5.81 1.36 1.16
N SER A 207 4.70 1.10 0.46
CA SER A 207 4.77 0.40 -0.84
C SER A 207 5.45 1.21 -1.94
N VAL A 208 5.31 2.54 -1.93
CA VAL A 208 5.68 3.41 -3.06
C VAL A 208 6.91 4.29 -2.80
N SER A 209 7.21 4.60 -1.54
CA SER A 209 8.30 5.49 -1.12
C SER A 209 9.40 4.73 -0.38
N PRO A 210 10.61 5.28 -0.25
CA PRO A 210 11.71 4.65 0.50
C PRO A 210 11.55 4.83 2.01
N ARG A 211 10.33 4.90 2.54
CA ARG A 211 10.06 5.09 3.97
C ARG A 211 9.60 3.77 4.60
N TYR A 212 9.85 3.62 5.90
CA TYR A 212 9.35 2.49 6.66
C TYR A 212 9.12 2.87 8.12
N VAL A 213 8.32 2.06 8.79
CA VAL A 213 8.09 2.11 10.23
C VAL A 213 9.03 1.11 10.89
N ALA A 214 9.98 1.62 11.69
CA ALA A 214 10.79 0.82 12.59
C ALA A 214 10.01 0.47 13.85
N ASP A 215 10.43 -0.60 14.53
CA ASP A 215 9.81 -1.08 15.78
C ASP A 215 8.31 -1.40 15.58
N TYR A 216 7.95 -1.88 14.39
CA TYR A 216 6.57 -2.18 14.03
C TYR A 216 6.10 -3.45 14.75
N ASP A 217 4.96 -3.35 15.43
CA ASP A 217 4.25 -4.49 16.03
C ASP A 217 3.09 -4.91 15.12
N PRO A 218 3.15 -6.10 14.49
CA PRO A 218 2.09 -6.61 13.62
C PRO A 218 0.72 -6.78 14.30
N SER A 219 0.66 -6.80 15.64
CA SER A 219 -0.59 -6.90 16.40
C SER A 219 -1.28 -5.54 16.59
N GLN A 220 -0.56 -4.43 16.35
CA GLN A 220 -1.12 -3.09 16.42
C GLN A 220 -1.90 -2.77 15.14
N PRO A 221 -3.21 -2.48 15.23
CA PRO A 221 -4.01 -2.21 14.04
C PRO A 221 -3.79 -0.81 13.48
N LEU A 222 -3.23 0.11 14.26
CA LEU A 222 -3.02 1.50 13.85
C LEU A 222 -1.58 1.73 13.38
N ILE A 223 -1.43 2.38 12.23
CA ILE A 223 -0.14 2.73 11.62
C ILE A 223 0.00 4.26 11.61
N PRO A 224 0.91 4.83 12.43
CA PRO A 224 1.10 6.27 12.53
C PRO A 224 2.09 6.78 11.47
N MET A 225 1.78 6.56 10.18
CA MET A 225 2.60 7.04 9.07
C MET A 225 1.79 7.88 8.10
N LYS A 226 2.25 9.12 7.88
CA LYS A 226 1.63 10.06 6.94
C LYS A 226 1.94 9.68 5.49
N VAL A 227 0.90 9.49 4.69
CA VAL A 227 0.98 9.27 3.25
C VAL A 227 -0.09 10.13 2.57
N GLY A 228 0.35 11.03 1.69
CA GLY A 228 -0.54 12.06 1.12
C GLY A 228 -1.15 12.93 2.23
N ASP A 229 -2.48 13.04 2.21
CA ASP A 229 -3.26 13.85 3.17
C ASP A 229 -3.72 13.06 4.40
N GLN A 230 -3.45 11.76 4.50
CA GLN A 230 -3.80 10.93 5.65
C GLN A 230 -2.63 10.87 6.65
N ASP A 231 -2.89 11.16 7.92
CA ASP A 231 -1.86 11.12 8.98
C ASP A 231 -1.66 9.73 9.58
N SER A 232 -2.64 8.84 9.44
CA SER A 232 -2.58 7.47 9.96
C SER A 232 -3.54 6.53 9.24
N TYR A 233 -3.29 5.23 9.41
CA TYR A 233 -4.01 4.16 8.73
C TYR A 233 -4.40 3.05 9.71
N CYS A 234 -5.55 2.41 9.48
CA CYS A 234 -6.00 1.21 10.17
C CYS A 234 -5.84 -0.01 9.27
N VAL A 235 -5.21 -1.06 9.78
CA VAL A 235 -5.05 -2.34 9.07
C VAL A 235 -6.41 -3.02 8.88
N MET A 236 -6.72 -3.35 7.63
CA MET A 236 -7.91 -4.12 7.26
C MET A 236 -7.57 -5.56 6.96
N PHE A 237 -6.60 -5.77 6.07
CA PHE A 237 -6.23 -7.08 5.56
C PHE A 237 -4.72 -7.27 5.53
N LYS A 238 -4.30 -8.53 5.72
CA LYS A 238 -2.91 -8.96 5.52
C LYS A 238 -2.90 -10.22 4.66
N GLY A 239 -1.96 -10.32 3.72
CA GLY A 239 -1.75 -11.54 2.95
C GLY A 239 -0.76 -11.37 1.81
N LYS A 240 -0.53 -12.45 1.06
CA LYS A 240 0.52 -12.51 0.02
C LYS A 240 0.18 -11.66 -1.21
N ASP A 241 -1.10 -11.57 -1.52
CA ASP A 241 -1.71 -10.86 -2.64
C ASP A 241 -3.21 -10.59 -2.34
N PRO A 242 -3.90 -9.73 -3.12
CA PRO A 242 -5.32 -9.45 -2.89
C PRO A 242 -6.24 -10.67 -2.86
N PRO A 243 -6.13 -11.65 -3.77
CA PRO A 243 -6.92 -12.87 -3.71
C PRO A 243 -6.75 -13.66 -2.40
N SER A 244 -5.55 -13.68 -1.82
CA SER A 244 -5.26 -14.43 -0.58
C SER A 244 -6.03 -13.93 0.64
N TYR A 245 -6.47 -12.67 0.65
CA TYR A 245 -7.36 -12.11 1.67
C TYR A 245 -8.77 -11.78 1.11
N GLY A 246 -9.13 -12.42 -0.01
CA GLY A 246 -10.49 -12.41 -0.55
C GLY A 246 -10.85 -11.19 -1.40
N ILE A 247 -9.89 -10.39 -1.86
CA ILE A 247 -10.13 -9.20 -2.70
C ILE A 247 -9.76 -9.51 -4.15
N ASP A 248 -10.78 -9.64 -4.99
CA ASP A 248 -10.69 -9.94 -6.44
C ASP A 248 -11.07 -8.74 -7.32
N SER A 249 -11.51 -7.64 -6.72
CA SER A 249 -11.98 -6.45 -7.42
C SER A 249 -11.98 -5.22 -6.52
N VAL A 250 -11.82 -4.04 -7.13
CA VAL A 250 -11.92 -2.75 -6.42
C VAL A 250 -13.30 -2.54 -5.79
N GLN A 251 -14.39 -3.02 -6.42
CA GLN A 251 -15.74 -2.93 -5.87
C GLN A 251 -15.88 -3.71 -4.56
N LYS A 252 -15.25 -4.89 -4.49
CA LYS A 252 -15.24 -5.70 -3.27
C LYS A 252 -14.40 -5.06 -2.17
N LEU A 253 -13.23 -4.53 -2.50
CA LEU A 253 -12.42 -3.76 -1.56
C LEU A 253 -13.21 -2.57 -1.00
N ASN A 254 -13.82 -1.77 -1.87
CA ASN A 254 -14.61 -0.60 -1.50
C ASN A 254 -15.74 -0.95 -0.52
N ARG A 255 -16.49 -2.02 -0.80
CA ARG A 255 -17.53 -2.52 0.13
C ARG A 255 -16.95 -2.88 1.49
N HIS A 256 -15.80 -3.56 1.52
CA HIS A 256 -15.14 -3.88 2.78
C HIS A 256 -14.63 -2.63 3.51
N MET A 257 -14.14 -1.62 2.79
CA MET A 257 -13.73 -0.35 3.39
C MET A 257 -14.92 0.37 4.03
N ASP A 258 -16.07 0.41 3.37
CA ASP A 258 -17.30 1.01 3.92
C ASP A 258 -17.73 0.30 5.22
N GLU A 259 -17.85 -1.03 5.18
CA GLU A 259 -18.19 -1.81 6.36
C GLU A 259 -17.16 -1.64 7.49
N PHE A 260 -15.88 -1.60 7.14
CA PHE A 260 -14.79 -1.44 8.10
C PHE A 260 -14.83 -0.05 8.76
N ALA A 261 -15.06 1.01 7.99
CA ALA A 261 -15.20 2.37 8.50
C ALA A 261 -16.40 2.52 9.46
N GLN A 262 -17.49 1.80 9.23
CA GLN A 262 -18.65 1.79 10.12
C GLN A 262 -18.39 1.00 11.42
N LYS A 263 -17.67 -0.14 11.32
CA LYS A 263 -17.45 -1.06 12.45
C LYS A 263 -16.31 -0.62 13.37
N VAL A 264 -15.23 -0.09 12.81
CA VAL A 264 -14.02 0.25 13.56
C VAL A 264 -14.02 1.72 13.97
N ASP A 265 -13.68 1.97 15.23
CA ASP A 265 -13.50 3.31 15.79
C ASP A 265 -12.03 3.59 16.03
N PRO A 266 -11.35 4.32 15.13
CA PRO A 266 -9.92 4.61 15.29
C PRO A 266 -9.60 5.37 16.58
N SER A 267 -10.56 6.12 17.15
CA SER A 267 -10.36 6.86 18.40
C SER A 267 -10.23 5.96 19.63
N LYS A 268 -10.66 4.70 19.52
CA LYS A 268 -10.58 3.68 20.58
C LYS A 268 -9.34 2.78 20.44
N LEU A 269 -8.50 3.00 19.44
CA LEU A 269 -7.28 2.24 19.21
C LEU A 269 -6.10 2.94 19.87
N ASP A 270 -5.22 2.15 20.48
CA ASP A 270 -3.97 2.66 21.02
C ASP A 270 -3.09 3.20 19.89
N ARG A 271 -2.48 4.37 20.11
CA ARG A 271 -1.52 4.95 19.18
C ARG A 271 -0.13 4.42 19.48
N PRO A 272 0.47 3.60 18.61
CA PRO A 272 1.78 3.06 18.88
C PRO A 272 2.85 4.15 18.70
N GLY A 273 3.87 4.14 19.56
CA GLY A 273 5.01 5.05 19.50
C GLY A 273 6.03 4.63 18.45
N CYS A 274 5.61 4.44 17.19
CA CYS A 274 6.51 3.97 16.15
C CYS A 274 7.36 5.10 15.54
N ARG A 275 8.54 4.73 15.02
CA ARG A 275 9.43 5.67 14.32
C ARG A 275 9.30 5.47 12.82
N VAL A 276 9.04 6.55 12.09
CA VAL A 276 9.10 6.55 10.62
C VAL A 276 10.49 6.97 10.19
N LEU A 277 11.17 6.13 9.42
CA LEU A 277 12.54 6.30 8.96
C LEU A 277 12.61 6.15 7.43
N GLU A 278 13.72 6.60 6.84
CA GLU A 278 14.04 6.31 5.44
C GLU A 278 14.91 5.05 5.34
N LEU A 279 14.71 4.28 4.28
CA LEU A 279 15.54 3.15 3.91
C LEU A 279 16.99 3.59 3.71
N PRO A 280 17.97 2.76 4.10
CA PRO A 280 19.38 3.13 3.98
C PRO A 280 19.74 3.38 2.51
N PRO A 281 20.73 4.27 2.25
CA PRO A 281 21.26 4.42 0.90
C PRO A 281 21.85 3.09 0.42
N VAL A 282 21.74 2.86 -0.88
CA VAL A 282 22.33 1.70 -1.56
C VAL A 282 23.49 2.19 -2.40
N ASP A 283 24.65 1.58 -2.20
CA ASP A 283 25.86 1.88 -2.97
C ASP A 283 25.58 1.62 -4.47
N GLU A 284 26.17 2.45 -5.34
CA GLU A 284 26.02 2.33 -6.80
C GLU A 284 26.82 1.18 -7.41
#